data_AF-A0A7T4UPR8-F1
#
_entry.id   AF-A0A7T4UPR8-F1
#
_cell.length_a   1.000
_cell.length_b   1.000
_cell.length_c   1.000
_cell.angle_alpha   90.00
_cell.angle_beta   90.00
_cell.angle_gamma   90.00
#
_symmetry.space_group_name_H-M   'P 1'
#
loop_
_entity.id
_entity.type
_entity.pdbx_description
1 polymer ?
#
loop_
_entity_poly.entity_id
_entity_poly.type
_entity_poly.pdbx_seq_one_letter_code
_entity_poly.pdbx_strand_id
1 'polypeptide(L)'
;MEHPQTPNRDMAVTRAKLQKIAAVMSLYVFLVLWPATDWVRLTFANDANAFSVSRMITALLCAIGFGVYAQWQMQRLVFKEKKSQ
;
A
#
# COMPACT_ATOMS: atom_id res chain seq x y z
N MET A 1 36.36 -20.63 15.89
CA MET A 1 35.74 -19.54 16.66
C MET A 1 34.41 -19.25 15.99
N GLU A 2 33.37 -19.97 16.42
CA GLU A 2 32.03 -19.82 15.86
C GLU A 2 31.36 -18.60 16.51
N HIS A 3 30.97 -17.63 15.69
CA HIS A 3 30.19 -16.49 16.14
C HIS A 3 28.81 -16.99 16.61
N PRO A 4 28.36 -16.64 17.83
CA PRO A 4 27.00 -16.94 18.26
C PRO A 4 26.03 -16.19 17.35
N GLN A 5 25.24 -16.93 16.57
CA GLN A 5 24.07 -16.42 15.85
C GLN A 5 23.11 -15.86 16.90
N THR A 6 23.09 -14.54 17.05
CA THR A 6 22.09 -13.88 17.90
C THR A 6 20.71 -14.20 17.34
N PRO A 7 19.74 -14.64 18.17
CA PRO A 7 18.40 -14.91 17.68
C PRO A 7 17.86 -13.60 17.11
N ASN A 8 17.60 -13.62 15.81
CA ASN A 8 17.12 -12.49 15.02
C ASN A 8 15.73 -12.07 15.52
N ARG A 9 15.70 -11.30 16.61
CA ARG A 9 14.49 -10.83 17.30
C ARG A 9 13.77 -9.72 16.54
N ASP A 10 14.34 -9.25 15.43
CA ASP A 10 13.85 -8.10 14.68
C ASP A 10 12.86 -8.47 13.55
N MET A 11 12.72 -9.75 13.22
CA MET A 11 11.86 -10.20 12.09
C MET A 11 10.47 -10.71 12.50
N ALA A 12 10.00 -10.44 13.72
CA ALA A 12 8.59 -10.63 14.05
C ALA A 12 7.76 -9.49 13.43
N VAL A 13 7.60 -9.52 12.12
CA VAL A 13 6.74 -8.61 11.36
C VAL A 13 5.30 -8.81 11.85
N THR A 14 4.92 -8.00 12.84
CA THR A 14 3.63 -8.10 13.51
C THR A 14 2.54 -7.64 12.54
N ARG A 15 1.37 -8.30 12.55
CA ARG A 15 0.25 -7.92 11.65
C ARG A 15 -0.11 -6.43 11.73
N ALA A 16 0.02 -5.83 12.91
CA ALA A 16 -0.18 -4.41 13.12
C ALA A 16 0.81 -3.53 12.32
N LYS A 17 2.08 -3.94 12.19
CA LYS A 17 3.07 -3.24 11.36
C LYS A 17 2.72 -3.36 9.87
N LEU A 18 2.28 -4.54 9.42
CA LEU A 18 1.87 -4.75 8.02
C LEU A 18 0.62 -3.95 7.66
N GLN A 19 -0.37 -3.90 8.55
CA GLN A 19 -1.56 -3.07 8.38
C GLN A 19 -1.20 -1.59 8.28
N LYS A 20 -0.27 -1.10 9.12
CA LYS A 20 0.24 0.28 9.03
C LYS A 20 0.90 0.54 7.68
N ILE A 21 1.75 -0.37 7.19
CA ILE A 21 2.42 -0.22 5.89
C ILE A 21 1.39 -0.18 4.75
N ALA A 22 0.43 -1.12 4.73
CA ALA A 22 -0.61 -1.15 3.71
C ALA A 22 -1.48 0.12 3.73
N ALA A 23 -1.83 0.62 4.93
CA ALA A 23 -2.58 1.85 5.11
C ALA A 23 -1.81 3.07 4.59
N VAL A 24 -0.51 3.19 4.93
CA VAL A 24 0.35 4.29 4.46
C VAL A 24 0.52 4.25 2.94
N MET A 25 0.68 3.07 2.34
CA MET A 25 0.78 2.93 0.89
C MET A 25 -0.53 3.33 0.19
N SER A 26 -1.67 2.93 0.74
CA SER A 26 -2.98 3.32 0.20
C SER A 26 -3.20 4.83 0.31
N LEU A 27 -2.81 5.42 1.43
CA LEU A 27 -2.87 6.86 1.65
C LEU A 27 -1.95 7.61 0.69
N TYR A 28 -0.75 7.08 0.42
CA TYR A 28 0.18 7.64 -0.56
C TYR A 28 -0.41 7.62 -1.97
N VAL A 29 -1.03 6.52 -2.39
CA VAL A 29 -1.72 6.44 -3.69
C VAL A 29 -2.84 7.48 -3.78
N PHE A 30 -3.60 7.69 -2.72
CA PHE A 30 -4.69 8.65 -2.71
C PHE A 30 -4.25 10.11 -2.63
N LEU A 31 -3.23 10.44 -1.82
CA LEU A 31 -2.83 11.82 -1.56
C LEU A 31 -1.73 12.33 -2.47
N VAL A 32 -0.91 11.45 -3.05
CA VAL A 32 0.24 11.83 -3.88
C VAL A 32 0.03 11.39 -5.31
N LEU A 33 -0.23 10.10 -5.52
CA LEU A 33 -0.33 9.55 -6.87
C LEU A 33 -1.55 10.11 -7.61
N TRP A 34 -2.72 10.17 -6.96
CA TRP A 34 -3.94 10.71 -7.55
C TRP A 34 -3.82 12.16 -8.03
N PRO A 35 -3.46 13.16 -7.18
CA PRO A 35 -3.34 14.54 -7.64
C PRO A 35 -2.22 14.72 -8.67
N ALA A 36 -1.12 13.95 -8.59
CA ALA A 36 -0.10 13.96 -9.63
C ALA A 36 -0.65 13.48 -10.98
N THR A 37 -1.48 12.42 -10.98
CA THR A 37 -2.10 11.88 -12.19
C THR A 37 -3.12 12.86 -12.78
N ASP A 38 -3.93 13.50 -11.94
CA ASP A 38 -4.91 14.50 -12.38
C ASP A 38 -4.22 15.80 -12.84
N TRP A 39 -3.08 16.17 -12.25
CA TRP A 39 -2.26 17.29 -12.74
C TRP A 39 -1.72 17.01 -14.15
N VAL A 40 -1.18 15.80 -14.38
CA VAL A 40 -0.71 15.39 -15.71
C VAL A 40 -1.88 15.40 -16.70
N ARG A 41 -3.06 14.95 -16.32
CA ARG A 41 -4.24 14.99 -17.20
C ARG A 41 -4.73 16.42 -17.48
N LEU A 42 -4.68 17.31 -16.51
CA LEU A 42 -5.02 18.72 -16.72
C LEU A 42 -4.03 19.38 -17.69
N THR A 43 -2.73 19.11 -17.53
CA THR A 43 -1.67 19.76 -18.30
C THR A 43 -1.46 19.18 -19.70
N PHE A 44 -1.54 17.85 -19.86
CA PHE A 44 -1.25 17.17 -21.13
C PHE A 44 -2.49 16.70 -21.88
N ALA A 45 -3.59 16.39 -21.19
CA ALA A 45 -4.83 15.92 -21.83
C ALA A 45 -5.93 17.01 -21.90
N ASN A 46 -5.65 18.22 -21.39
CA ASN A 46 -6.56 19.37 -21.35
C ASN A 46 -7.97 19.01 -20.82
N ASP A 47 -8.02 18.09 -19.86
CA ASP A 47 -9.27 17.57 -19.30
C ASP A 47 -9.77 18.51 -18.21
N ALA A 48 -10.80 19.31 -18.52
CA ALA A 48 -11.41 20.26 -17.60
C ALA A 48 -12.02 19.59 -16.35
N ASN A 49 -12.26 18.28 -16.40
CA ASN A 49 -12.79 17.50 -15.29
C ASN A 49 -11.70 16.75 -14.51
N ALA A 50 -10.44 17.15 -14.63
CA ALA A 50 -9.33 16.49 -13.94
C ALA A 50 -9.59 16.33 -12.44
N PHE A 51 -10.11 17.35 -11.76
CA PHE A 51 -10.40 17.32 -10.30
C PHE A 51 -11.89 17.13 -9.97
N SER A 52 -12.63 16.34 -10.75
CA SER A 52 -14.04 16.09 -10.46
C SER A 52 -14.25 15.24 -9.21
N VAL A 53 -15.37 15.46 -8.51
CA VAL A 53 -15.77 14.67 -7.34
C VAL A 53 -15.93 13.18 -7.69
N SER A 54 -16.42 12.86 -8.89
CA SER A 54 -16.55 11.47 -9.36
C SER A 54 -15.20 10.75 -9.45
N ARG A 55 -14.13 11.47 -9.82
CA ARG A 55 -12.78 10.91 -9.90
C ARG A 55 -12.12 10.80 -8.54
N MET A 56 -12.37 11.75 -7.64
CA MET A 56 -11.97 11.62 -6.25
C MET A 56 -12.57 10.36 -5.60
N ILE A 57 -13.86 10.10 -5.83
CA ILE A 57 -14.52 8.86 -5.35
C ILE A 57 -13.87 7.63 -5.99
N THR A 58 -13.59 7.67 -7.29
CA THR A 58 -12.92 6.56 -7.99
C THR A 58 -11.53 6.29 -7.43
N ALA A 59 -10.73 7.33 -7.21
CA ALA A 59 -9.40 7.23 -6.62
C ALA A 59 -9.45 6.70 -5.19
N LEU A 60 -10.45 7.11 -4.40
CA LEU A 60 -10.67 6.59 -3.05
C LEU A 60 -11.00 5.09 -3.08
N LEU A 61 -11.90 4.65 -3.96
CA LEU A 61 -12.24 3.23 -4.12
C LEU A 61 -11.03 2.41 -4.58
N CYS A 62 -10.23 2.93 -5.52
CA CYS A 62 -8.99 2.30 -5.95
C CYS A 62 -7.98 2.18 -4.79
N ALA A 63 -7.78 3.24 -4.01
CA ALA A 63 -6.88 3.23 -2.86
C ALA A 63 -7.32 2.21 -1.80
N ILE A 64 -8.62 2.15 -1.48
CA ILE A 64 -9.18 1.16 -0.55
C ILE A 64 -8.99 -0.25 -1.10
N GLY A 65 -9.35 -0.50 -2.36
CA GLY A 65 -9.19 -1.80 -3.01
C GLY A 65 -7.73 -2.27 -3.00
N PHE A 66 -6.79 -1.37 -3.30
CA PHE A 66 -5.37 -1.65 -3.26
C PHE A 66 -4.89 -1.97 -1.83
N GLY A 67 -5.34 -1.21 -0.83
CA GLY A 67 -5.02 -1.45 0.58
C GLY A 67 -5.51 -2.79 1.08
N VAL A 68 -6.77 -3.14 0.77
CA VAL A 68 -7.35 -4.45 1.12
C VAL A 68 -6.60 -5.58 0.44
N TYR A 69 -6.29 -5.45 -0.85
CA TYR A 69 -5.52 -6.44 -1.60
C TYR A 69 -4.10 -6.62 -1.05
N ALA A 70 -3.39 -5.53 -0.80
CA ALA A 70 -2.05 -5.55 -0.23
C ALA A 70 -2.04 -6.21 1.15
N GLN A 71 -3.02 -5.88 2.01
CA GLN A 71 -3.20 -6.51 3.31
C GLN A 71 -3.46 -8.02 3.18
N TRP A 72 -4.33 -8.43 2.26
CA TRP A 72 -4.63 -9.84 2.03
C TRP A 72 -3.39 -10.63 1.56
N GLN A 73 -2.62 -10.08 0.61
CA GLN A 73 -1.39 -10.72 0.13
C GLN A 73 -0.33 -10.80 1.23
N MET A 74 -0.13 -9.73 2.01
CA MET A 74 0.82 -9.74 3.13
C MET A 74 0.44 -10.78 4.19
N GLN A 75 -0.85 -10.91 4.52
CA GLN A 75 -1.30 -11.97 5.42
C GLN A 75 -1.00 -13.35 4.83
N ARG A 76 -1.38 -13.59 3.57
CA ARG A 76 -1.15 -14.86 2.89
C ARG A 76 0.33 -15.28 2.90
N LEU A 77 1.25 -14.35 2.64
CA LEU A 77 2.69 -14.60 2.64
C LEU A 77 3.22 -14.95 4.03
N VAL A 78 2.89 -14.14 5.05
CA VAL A 78 3.32 -14.38 6.44
C VAL A 78 2.79 -15.70 7.00
N PHE A 79 1.55 -16.05 6.68
CA PHE A 79 0.99 -17.34 7.10
C PHE A 79 1.56 -18.53 6.34
N LYS A 80 1.98 -18.34 5.08
CA LYS A 80 2.63 -19.39 4.28
C LYS A 80 4.02 -19.71 4.82
N GLU A 81 4.79 -18.71 5.25
CA GLU A 81 6.11 -18.94 5.89
C GLU A 81 6.01 -19.69 7.21
N LYS A 82 5.05 -19.33 8.07
CA LYS A 82 4.85 -20.02 9.36
C LYS A 82 4.49 -21.50 9.26
N LYS A 83 4.04 -21.97 8.09
CA LYS A 83 3.67 -23.37 7.87
C LYS A 83 4.83 -24.20 7.30
N SER A 84 5.94 -23.55 6.95
CA SER A 84 7.12 -24.16 6.34
C SER A 84 8.36 -24.17 7.26
N GLN A 85 8.24 -23.61 8.47
CA GLN A 85 9.13 -23.83 9.61
C GLN A 85 8.52 -24.85 10.55
#